data_AF-A0A9P6D1Q2-F1
#
_entry.id   AF-A0A9P6D1Q2-F1
#
_cell.length_a   1.000
_cell.length_b   1.000
_cell.length_c   1.000
_cell.angle_alpha   90.00
_cell.angle_beta   90.00
_cell.angle_gamma   90.00
#
_symmetry.space_group_name_H-M   'P 1'
#
loop_
_entity.id
_entity.type
_entity.pdbx_description
1 polymer ?
#
loop_
_entity_poly.entity_id
_entity_poly.type
_entity_poly.pdbx_seq_one_letter_code
_entity_poly.pdbx_strand_id
1 'polypeptide(L)'
;KSLQQHVASAAFHNSAQRVHPPRCHPNTRTAVLQMIYDWIVDEGAGGLREKWLLWLNGAACAGKSAIMQSIAERCMLYGIPIASFFFF
;
A
#
# COMPACT_ATOMS: atom_id res chain seq x y z
N LYS A 1 -20.47 18.72 9.87
CA LYS A 1 -19.36 19.71 9.75
C LYS A 1 -18.11 19.13 10.38
N SER A 2 -16.99 18.89 9.72
CA SER A 2 -16.74 18.43 8.35
C SER A 2 -15.33 17.83 8.41
N LEU A 3 -15.19 16.56 8.86
CA LEU A 3 -13.88 15.90 8.93
C LEU A 3 -13.15 15.98 7.58
N GLN A 4 -13.90 16.02 6.48
CA GLN A 4 -13.43 16.24 5.11
C GLN A 4 -12.50 17.46 4.94
N GLN A 5 -12.70 18.55 5.69
CA GLN A 5 -11.84 19.74 5.61
C GLN A 5 -10.43 19.52 6.19
N HIS A 6 -10.28 18.48 7.01
CA HIS A 6 -9.02 18.10 7.65
C HIS A 6 -8.41 16.83 7.05
N VAL A 7 -8.94 16.37 5.91
CA VAL A 7 -8.40 15.21 5.17
C VAL A 7 -7.30 15.69 4.23
N ALA A 8 -6.13 15.08 4.33
CA ALA A 8 -5.06 15.23 3.35
C ALA A 8 -5.36 14.40 2.09
N SER A 9 -6.32 14.84 1.27
CA SER A 9 -6.76 14.13 0.06
C SER A 9 -5.64 13.93 -0.97
N ALA A 10 -4.60 14.77 -0.92
CA ALA A 10 -3.39 14.65 -1.72
C ALA A 10 -2.55 13.40 -1.37
N ALA A 11 -2.68 12.84 -0.16
CA ALA A 11 -1.89 11.71 0.32
C ALA A 11 -2.46 10.33 -0.10
N PHE A 12 -3.64 10.28 -0.71
CA PHE A 12 -4.24 9.03 -1.16
C PHE A 12 -3.47 8.44 -2.34
N HIS A 13 -3.35 7.11 -2.41
CA HIS A 13 -2.67 6.43 -3.51
C HIS A 13 -3.26 6.76 -4.90
N ASN A 14 -4.55 7.06 -4.97
CA ASN A 14 -5.30 7.41 -6.18
C ASN A 14 -5.63 8.91 -6.31
N SER A 15 -4.94 9.75 -5.54
CA SER A 15 -5.16 11.20 -5.60
C SER A 15 -4.75 11.77 -6.96
N ALA A 16 -5.60 12.57 -7.58
CA ALA A 16 -5.30 13.27 -8.83
C ALA A 16 -4.09 14.24 -8.70
N GLN A 17 -3.75 14.64 -7.48
CA GLN A 17 -2.58 15.50 -7.20
C GLN A 17 -1.25 14.74 -7.30
N ARG A 18 -1.26 13.40 -7.26
CA ARG A 18 -0.06 12.57 -7.40
C ARG A 18 0.18 12.25 -8.87
N VAL A 19 0.69 13.21 -9.62
CA VAL A 19 1.02 13.03 -11.04
C VAL A 19 2.20 12.06 -11.17
N HIS A 20 1.98 10.92 -11.85
CA HIS A 20 2.95 9.81 -12.02
C HIS A 20 3.47 9.19 -10.70
N PRO A 21 2.59 8.55 -9.90
CA PRO A 21 3.06 7.90 -8.68
C PRO A 21 4.03 6.74 -9.03
N PRO A 22 5.08 6.51 -8.23
CA PRO A 22 6.07 5.50 -8.52
C PRO A 22 5.45 4.11 -8.43
N ARG A 23 5.68 3.26 -9.43
CA ARG A 23 5.13 1.89 -9.47
C ARG A 23 6.22 0.89 -9.81
N CYS A 24 6.06 -0.33 -9.33
CA CYS A 24 6.93 -1.42 -9.75
C CYS A 24 6.70 -1.70 -11.24
N HIS A 25 7.80 -1.88 -11.98
CA HIS A 25 7.69 -2.36 -13.35
C HIS A 25 7.05 -3.74 -13.38
N PRO A 26 6.29 -4.07 -14.45
CA PRO A 26 5.69 -5.38 -14.62
C PRO A 26 6.70 -6.51 -14.41
N ASN A 27 6.27 -7.58 -13.74
CA ASN A 27 7.08 -8.77 -13.46
C ASN A 27 8.34 -8.52 -12.60
N THR A 28 8.40 -7.41 -11.87
CA THR A 28 9.50 -7.14 -10.93
C THR A 28 8.98 -7.11 -9.49
N ARG A 29 9.83 -7.49 -8.52
CA ARG A 29 9.52 -7.47 -7.08
C ARG A 29 8.27 -8.30 -6.72
N THR A 30 7.90 -9.24 -7.59
CA THR A 30 6.70 -10.09 -7.47
C THR A 30 6.66 -10.85 -6.15
N ALA A 31 7.79 -11.41 -5.72
CA ALA A 31 7.90 -12.11 -4.44
C ALA A 31 7.57 -11.20 -3.25
N VAL A 32 8.10 -9.97 -3.22
CA VAL A 32 7.83 -9.00 -2.15
C VAL A 32 6.38 -8.51 -2.21
N LEU A 33 5.87 -8.23 -3.41
CA LEU A 33 4.48 -7.82 -3.60
C LEU A 33 3.50 -8.91 -3.14
N GLN A 34 3.81 -10.17 -3.42
CA GLN A 34 2.99 -11.30 -3.00
C GLN A 34 3.04 -11.47 -1.48
N MET A 35 4.23 -11.45 -0.88
CA MET A 35 4.40 -11.53 0.58
C MET A 35 3.59 -10.46 1.33
N ILE A 36 3.64 -9.20 0.87
CA ILE A 36 2.89 -8.11 1.51
C ILE A 36 1.39 -8.29 1.30
N TYR A 37 0.96 -8.68 0.10
CA TYR A 37 -0.45 -8.92 -0.18
C TYR A 37 -1.01 -10.05 0.69
N ASP A 38 -0.30 -11.17 0.78
CA ASP A 38 -0.68 -12.31 1.61
C ASP A 38 -0.75 -11.88 3.08
N TRP A 39 0.19 -11.08 3.56
CA TRP A 39 0.13 -10.52 4.90
C TRP A 39 -1.08 -9.60 5.14
N ILE A 40 -1.54 -8.86 4.13
CA ILE A 40 -2.74 -8.00 4.25
C ILE A 40 -3.99 -8.87 4.43
N VAL A 41 -4.16 -9.87 3.57
CA VAL A 41 -5.38 -10.71 3.51
C VAL A 41 -5.38 -11.86 4.51
N ASP A 42 -4.27 -12.09 5.21
CA ASP A 42 -4.18 -13.10 6.27
C ASP A 42 -5.10 -12.75 7.45
N GLU A 43 -6.13 -13.58 7.63
CA GLU A 43 -7.08 -13.50 8.75
C GLU A 43 -6.58 -14.28 9.99
N GLY A 44 -5.47 -15.01 9.87
CA GLY A 44 -4.90 -15.85 10.92
C GLY A 44 -5.67 -17.16 11.15
N ALA A 45 -5.09 -18.07 11.92
CA ALA A 45 -5.73 -19.34 12.25
C ALA A 45 -6.92 -19.11 13.19
N GLY A 46 -8.12 -19.54 12.76
CA GLY A 46 -9.34 -19.37 13.56
C GLY A 46 -9.79 -17.92 13.73
N GLY A 47 -9.40 -17.01 12.83
CA GLY A 47 -9.77 -15.58 12.86
C GLY A 47 -8.96 -14.73 13.85
N LEU A 48 -7.88 -15.30 14.42
CA LEU A 48 -6.96 -14.58 15.30
C LEU A 48 -5.72 -14.16 14.52
N ARG A 49 -5.64 -12.86 14.19
CA ARG A 49 -4.47 -12.28 13.52
C ARG A 49 -3.28 -12.17 14.47
N GLU A 50 -2.18 -12.83 14.11
CA GLU A 50 -0.94 -12.80 14.90
C GLU A 50 -0.03 -11.62 14.53
N LYS A 51 -0.08 -11.15 13.28
CA LYS A 51 0.84 -10.14 12.72
C LYS A 51 0.14 -8.83 12.40
N TRP A 52 0.34 -7.82 13.25
CA TRP A 52 -0.32 -6.52 13.15
C TRP A 52 0.51 -5.44 12.43
N LEU A 53 1.82 -5.62 12.37
CA LEU A 53 2.74 -4.67 11.75
C LEU A 53 3.68 -5.38 10.79
N LEU A 54 3.79 -4.87 9.57
CA LEU A 54 4.82 -5.23 8.61
C LEU A 54 5.67 -3.99 8.32
N TRP A 55 6.98 -4.13 8.48
CA TRP A 55 7.94 -3.04 8.25
C TRP A 55 8.83 -3.34 7.05
N LEU A 56 8.61 -2.61 5.95
CA LEU A 56 9.43 -2.72 4.74
C LEU A 56 10.65 -1.79 4.83
N ASN A 57 11.84 -2.36 5.01
CA ASN A 57 13.10 -1.63 5.05
C ASN A 57 14.04 -2.04 3.89
N GLY A 58 15.06 -1.22 3.66
CA GLY A 58 16.04 -1.44 2.60
C GLY A 58 16.78 -0.15 2.22
N ALA A 59 17.77 -0.26 1.34
CA ALA A 59 18.60 0.87 0.92
C ALA A 59 17.77 2.06 0.38
N ALA A 60 18.34 3.26 0.45
CA ALA A 60 17.80 4.41 -0.27
C ALA A 60 17.66 4.06 -1.76
N CYS A 61 16.65 4.61 -2.42
CA CYS A 61 16.35 4.35 -3.83
C CYS A 61 16.03 2.88 -4.21
N ALA A 62 15.85 1.97 -3.24
CA ALA A 62 15.44 0.58 -3.51
C ALA A 62 13.98 0.44 -4.03
N GLY A 63 13.25 1.54 -4.17
CA GLY A 63 11.87 1.53 -4.68
C GLY A 63 10.81 1.14 -3.64
N LYS A 64 11.07 1.31 -2.34
CA LYS A 64 10.11 1.00 -1.27
C LYS A 64 8.76 1.69 -1.46
N SER A 65 8.77 2.98 -1.81
CA SER A 65 7.54 3.73 -2.11
C SER A 65 6.81 3.18 -3.35
N ALA A 66 7.54 2.70 -4.35
CA ALA A 66 6.96 2.06 -5.53
C ALA A 66 6.28 0.73 -5.18
N ILE A 67 6.87 -0.05 -4.27
CA ILE A 67 6.29 -1.30 -3.77
C ILE A 67 4.97 -1.01 -3.05
N MET A 68 4.96 -0.07 -2.10
CA MET A 68 3.74 0.25 -1.35
C MET A 68 2.64 0.86 -2.23
N GLN A 69 2.99 1.70 -3.21
CA GLN A 69 2.04 2.20 -4.20
C GLN A 69 1.43 1.06 -5.02
N SER A 70 2.27 0.12 -5.49
CA SER A 70 1.80 -1.03 -6.28
C SER A 70 0.90 -1.96 -5.47
N ILE A 71 1.18 -2.12 -4.17
CA ILE A 71 0.29 -2.84 -3.24
C ILE A 71 -1.04 -2.13 -3.08
N ALA A 72 -1.05 -0.81 -2.88
CA ALA A 72 -2.28 -0.07 -2.72
C ALA A 72 -3.19 -0.17 -3.96
N GLU A 73 -2.60 -0.05 -5.15
CA GLU A 73 -3.30 -0.24 -6.42
C GLU A 73 -3.81 -1.67 -6.60
N ARG A 74 -3.02 -2.68 -6.20
CA ARG A 74 -3.42 -4.10 -6.23
C ARG A 74 -4.61 -4.37 -5.29
N CYS A 75 -4.59 -3.84 -4.07
CA CYS A 75 -5.71 -3.95 -3.13
C CYS A 75 -6.97 -3.28 -3.67
N MET A 76 -6.85 -2.08 -4.25
CA MET A 76 -7.97 -1.39 -4.90
C MET A 76 -8.54 -2.22 -6.07
N LEU A 77 -7.68 -2.81 -6.91
CA LEU A 77 -8.09 -3.66 -8.03
C LEU A 77 -8.85 -4.91 -7.58
N TYR A 78 -8.43 -5.53 -6.47
CA TYR A 78 -9.05 -6.75 -5.93
C TYR A 78 -10.17 -6.47 -4.91
N GLY A 79 -10.54 -5.19 -4.71
CA GLY A 79 -11.61 -4.82 -3.78
C GLY A 79 -11.26 -5.07 -2.30
N ILE A 80 -9.98 -5.15 -1.95
CA ILE A 80 -9.50 -5.29 -0.57
C ILE A 80 -9.52 -3.91 0.11
N PRO A 81 -10.32 -3.71 1.17
CA PRO A 81 -10.39 -2.42 1.85
C PRO A 81 -9.08 -2.09 2.55
N ILE A 82 -8.46 -0.96 2.18
CA ILE A 82 -7.25 -0.45 2.82
C ILE A 82 -7.33 1.06 3.01
N ALA A 83 -6.59 1.55 4.00
CA ALA A 83 -6.23 2.95 4.10
C ALA A 83 -4.77 3.12 3.65
N SER A 84 -4.49 4.20 2.92
CA SER A 84 -3.14 4.49 2.44
C SER A 84 -2.81 5.96 2.66
N PHE A 85 -1.58 6.24 3.08
CA PHE A 85 -1.08 7.60 3.23
C PHE A 85 0.33 7.68 2.65
N PHE A 86 0.52 8.53 1.64
CA PHE A 86 1.83 8.77 1.03
C PHE A 86 2.26 10.21 1.28
N PHE A 87 3.49 10.36 1.75
CA PHE A 87 4.17 11.65 1.83
C PHE A 87 4.67 12.08 0.45
N PHE A 88 4.79 13.40 0.25
CA PHE A 88 5.34 14.02 -0.95
C PHE A 88 6.85 14.12 -0.84
#